data_AF-A0A136MWC5-F1
#
_entry.id   AF-A0A136MWC5-F1
#
_cell.length_a   1.000
_cell.length_b   1.000
_cell.length_c   1.000
_cell.angle_alpha   90.00
_cell.angle_beta   90.00
_cell.angle_gamma   90.00
#
_symmetry.space_group_name_H-M   'P 1'
#
loop_
_entity.id
_entity.type
_entity.pdbx_description
1 polymer ?
#
loop_
_entity_poly.entity_id
_entity_poly.type
_entity_poly.pdbx_seq_one_letter_code
_entity_poly.pdbx_strand_id
1 'polypeptide(L)'
;MLILSRLLLIISLIFVIFSCQRHKIIDNSKDMNKRNTSTNLYDLQPPVANKIRHKSIVHGQEVIDDYYWMRLSDEQKEAATPDEQTMNVLAYLNAENNYREKMMQHTEHFQGKII
;
A
#
# COMPACT_ATOMS: atom_id res chain seq x y z
N MET A 1 -50.01 -37.24 -30.93
CA MET A 1 -48.56 -36.91 -30.87
C MET A 1 -48.19 -35.53 -31.45
N LEU A 2 -48.92 -34.97 -32.44
CA LEU A 2 -48.58 -33.67 -33.03
C LEU A 2 -48.82 -32.43 -32.12
N ILE A 3 -49.71 -32.52 -31.14
CA ILE A 3 -50.07 -31.40 -30.24
C ILE A 3 -49.05 -31.25 -29.09
N LEU A 4 -48.52 -32.36 -28.55
CA LEU A 4 -47.47 -32.32 -27.52
C LEU A 4 -46.12 -31.80 -28.07
N SER A 5 -45.79 -32.10 -29.33
CA SER A 5 -44.59 -31.59 -30.00
C SER A 5 -44.66 -30.07 -30.23
N ARG A 6 -45.85 -29.53 -30.54
CA ARG A 6 -46.06 -28.08 -30.66
C ARG A 6 -46.06 -27.37 -29.30
N LEU A 7 -46.54 -28.02 -28.24
CA LEU A 7 -46.48 -27.49 -26.88
C LEU A 7 -45.03 -27.42 -26.35
N LEU A 8 -44.19 -28.43 -26.64
CA LEU A 8 -42.78 -28.43 -26.28
C LEU A 8 -41.96 -27.35 -27.00
N LEU A 9 -42.26 -27.06 -28.28
CA LEU A 9 -41.59 -26.01 -29.05
C LEU A 9 -41.94 -24.58 -28.58
N ILE A 10 -43.15 -24.37 -28.04
CA ILE A 10 -43.57 -23.06 -27.53
C ILE A 10 -42.92 -22.77 -26.16
N ILE A 11 -42.70 -23.81 -25.34
CA ILE A 11 -42.07 -23.66 -24.01
C ILE A 11 -40.58 -23.29 -24.13
N SER A 12 -39.86 -23.76 -25.16
CA SER A 12 -38.46 -23.37 -25.37
C SER A 12 -38.32 -21.91 -25.83
N LEU A 13 -39.28 -21.39 -26.59
CA LEU A 13 -39.29 -20.00 -27.06
C LEU A 13 -39.55 -19.00 -25.91
N ILE A 14 -40.28 -19.43 -24.88
CA ILE A 14 -40.57 -18.63 -23.67
C ILE A 14 -39.37 -18.55 -22.72
N PHE A 15 -38.49 -19.55 -22.71
CA PHE A 15 -37.26 -19.53 -21.88
C PHE A 15 -36.21 -18.54 -22.39
N VAL A 16 -36.21 -18.18 -23.67
CA VAL A 16 -35.24 -17.23 -24.26
C VAL A 16 -35.58 -15.77 -23.92
N ILE A 17 -36.86 -15.45 -23.66
CA ILE A 17 -37.31 -14.09 -23.32
C ILE A 17 -37.16 -13.71 -21.83
N PHE A 18 -36.82 -14.66 -20.93
CA PHE A 18 -36.60 -14.37 -19.50
C PHE A 18 -35.13 -14.12 -19.11
N SER A 19 -34.16 -14.23 -20.02
CA SER A 19 -32.74 -13.93 -19.75
C SER A 19 -32.37 -12.44 -19.84
N CYS A 20 -33.34 -11.53 -19.78
CA CYS A 20 -33.07 -10.13 -19.53
C CYS A 20 -33.89 -9.65 -18.33
N GLN A 21 -33.51 -10.12 -17.14
CA GLN A 21 -33.80 -9.36 -15.93
C GLN A 21 -33.04 -8.04 -16.03
N ARG A 22 -33.76 -6.95 -16.31
CA ARG A 22 -33.34 -5.59 -15.96
C ARG A 22 -33.03 -5.61 -14.46
N HIS A 23 -31.75 -5.65 -14.10
CA HIS A 23 -31.35 -5.30 -12.74
C HIS A 23 -31.67 -3.81 -12.57
N LYS A 24 -32.75 -3.51 -11.83
CA LYS A 24 -32.92 -2.17 -11.26
C LYS A 24 -31.76 -2.01 -10.28
N ILE A 25 -30.74 -1.26 -10.67
CA ILE A 25 -29.82 -0.68 -9.71
C ILE A 25 -30.67 0.32 -8.92
N ILE A 26 -31.07 -0.10 -7.73
CA ILE A 26 -31.55 0.82 -6.71
C ILE A 26 -30.28 1.48 -6.21
N ASP A 27 -29.98 2.66 -6.72
CA ASP A 27 -28.95 3.54 -6.15
C ASP A 27 -29.43 3.98 -4.77
N ASN A 28 -29.26 3.10 -3.77
CA ASN A 28 -29.17 3.51 -2.38
C ASN A 28 -27.84 4.25 -2.25
N SER A 29 -27.84 5.52 -2.69
CA SER A 29 -26.91 6.54 -2.24
C SER A 29 -27.15 6.75 -0.75
N LYS A 30 -26.75 5.77 0.05
CA LYS A 30 -26.67 5.85 1.50
C LYS A 30 -25.23 6.19 1.82
N ASP A 31 -25.04 7.46 2.16
CA ASP A 31 -23.88 8.00 2.89
C ASP A 31 -22.51 7.38 2.58
N MET A 32 -21.81 7.95 1.62
CA MET A 32 -20.35 8.06 1.70
C MET A 32 -19.99 9.48 2.16
N ASN A 33 -20.42 9.83 3.38
CA ASN A 33 -19.71 10.84 4.16
C ASN A 33 -18.44 10.21 4.75
N LYS A 34 -17.52 9.79 3.86
CA LYS A 34 -16.14 9.58 4.26
C LYS A 34 -15.47 10.92 4.09
N ARG A 35 -15.40 11.69 5.18
CA ARG A 35 -14.60 12.92 5.25
C ARG A 35 -13.23 12.61 4.65
N ASN A 36 -13.03 13.08 3.44
CA ASN A 36 -11.73 13.31 2.83
C ASN A 36 -11.09 14.42 3.65
N THR A 37 -10.55 14.05 4.82
CA THR A 37 -9.48 14.81 5.47
C THR A 37 -8.36 14.83 4.46
N SER A 38 -8.41 15.84 3.60
CA SER A 38 -7.40 16.15 2.61
C SER A 38 -6.28 16.77 3.44
N THR A 39 -5.55 15.93 4.19
CA THR A 39 -4.27 16.33 4.76
C THR A 39 -3.44 16.81 3.59
N ASN A 40 -3.23 18.11 3.55
CA ASN A 40 -2.47 18.74 2.51
C ASN A 40 -1.07 18.10 2.54
N LEU A 41 -0.71 17.42 1.44
CA LEU A 41 0.54 16.67 1.33
C LEU A 41 1.77 17.57 1.54
N TYR A 42 1.62 18.88 1.30
CA TYR A 42 2.67 19.88 1.49
C TYR A 42 3.01 20.11 2.98
N ASP A 43 2.14 19.70 3.92
CA ASP A 43 2.38 19.84 5.36
C ASP A 43 3.14 18.64 5.96
N LEU A 44 3.28 17.54 5.22
CA LEU A 44 3.98 16.35 5.71
C LEU A 44 5.50 16.54 5.55
N GLN A 45 6.19 16.70 6.67
CA GLN A 45 7.65 16.82 6.68
C GLN A 45 8.31 15.43 6.70
N PRO A 46 9.36 15.20 5.89
CA PRO A 46 10.15 13.98 5.99
C PRO A 46 10.92 13.95 7.31
N PRO A 47 11.19 12.77 7.88
CA PRO A 47 12.07 12.66 9.03
C PRO A 47 13.48 13.09 8.63
N VAL A 48 14.17 13.79 9.55
CA VAL A 48 15.53 14.25 9.32
C VAL A 48 16.48 13.43 10.18
N ALA A 49 17.42 12.75 9.52
CA ALA A 49 18.44 11.96 10.20
C ALA A 49 19.45 12.83 10.95
N ASN A 50 19.87 12.38 12.13
CA ASN A 50 20.97 12.97 12.86
C ASN A 50 22.29 12.82 12.07
N LYS A 51 23.10 13.88 12.08
CA LYS A 51 24.45 13.86 11.51
C LYS A 51 25.46 13.58 12.62
N ILE A 52 26.11 12.43 12.56
CA ILE A 52 27.14 12.00 13.50
C ILE A 52 28.40 11.70 12.68
N ARG A 53 29.35 12.63 12.71
CA ARG A 53 30.57 12.56 11.90
C ARG A 53 31.36 11.28 12.22
N HIS A 54 31.41 10.37 11.27
CA HIS A 54 32.31 9.21 11.28
C HIS A 54 33.41 9.41 10.23
N LYS A 55 34.64 9.03 10.56
CA LYS A 55 35.79 9.09 9.66
C LYS A 55 36.24 7.68 9.32
N SER A 56 36.44 7.40 8.04
CA SER A 56 37.02 6.14 7.57
C SER A 56 38.16 6.42 6.59
N ILE A 57 39.11 5.50 6.49
CA ILE A 57 40.17 5.56 5.48
C ILE A 57 39.84 4.56 4.36
N VAL A 58 39.66 5.07 3.15
CA VAL A 58 39.40 4.26 1.95
C VAL A 58 40.50 4.55 0.94
N HIS A 59 41.28 3.53 0.56
CA HIS A 59 42.43 3.67 -0.34
C HIS A 59 43.44 4.75 0.09
N GLY A 60 43.68 4.90 1.40
CA GLY A 60 44.59 5.90 1.95
C GLY A 60 44.02 7.32 1.99
N GLN A 61 42.75 7.52 1.62
CA GLN A 61 42.06 8.81 1.70
C GLN A 61 41.07 8.84 2.86
N GLU A 62 40.99 9.96 3.57
CA GLU A 62 39.97 10.19 4.60
C GLU A 62 38.61 10.48 3.94
N VAL A 63 37.60 9.70 4.32
CA VAL A 63 36.19 9.88 3.94
C VAL A 63 35.39 10.16 5.20
N ILE A 64 34.56 11.20 5.14
CA ILE A 64 33.64 11.56 6.23
C ILE A 64 32.24 11.08 5.85
N ASP A 65 31.63 10.29 6.73
CA ASP A 65 30.26 9.81 6.62
C ASP A 65 29.48 10.22 7.88
N ASP A 66 28.57 11.18 7.75
CA ASP A 66 27.75 11.65 8.86
C ASP A 66 26.60 10.67 9.22
N TYR A 67 26.37 9.64 8.40
CA TYR A 67 25.27 8.68 8.53
C TYR A 67 25.74 7.25 8.74
N TYR A 68 27.04 7.04 9.00
CA TYR A 68 27.62 5.72 9.25
C TYR A 68 26.90 4.95 10.37
N TRP A 69 26.36 5.66 11.36
CA TRP A 69 25.59 5.09 12.47
C TRP A 69 24.34 4.30 12.03
N MET A 70 23.84 4.53 10.80
CA MET A 70 22.72 3.76 10.24
C MET A 70 23.12 2.34 9.81
N ARG A 71 24.40 2.07 9.63
CA ARG A 71 24.90 0.74 9.29
C ARG A 71 25.05 -0.10 10.55
N LEU A 72 24.14 -1.06 10.72
CA LEU A 72 24.23 -2.09 11.75
C LEU A 72 25.20 -3.20 11.32
N SER A 73 25.96 -3.73 12.28
CA SER A 73 26.73 -4.96 12.11
C SER A 73 25.82 -6.17 11.95
N ASP A 74 26.37 -7.30 11.51
CA ASP A 74 25.57 -8.51 11.37
C ASP A 74 25.15 -9.06 12.75
N GLU A 75 26.01 -8.94 13.77
CA GLU A 75 25.67 -9.30 15.15
C GLU A 75 24.52 -8.44 15.70
N GLN A 76 24.51 -7.13 15.41
CA GLN A 76 23.44 -6.23 15.83
C GLN A 76 22.09 -6.59 15.19
N LYS A 77 22.09 -7.03 13.92
CA LYS A 77 20.86 -7.45 13.22
C LYS A 77 20.30 -8.75 13.78
N GLU A 78 21.17 -9.67 14.18
CA GLU A 78 20.79 -10.98 14.72
C GLU A 78 20.57 -10.97 16.24
N ALA A 79 20.88 -9.86 16.91
CA ALA A 79 20.75 -9.74 18.36
C ALA A 79 19.28 -9.83 18.80
N ALA A 80 18.98 -10.74 19.72
CA ALA A 80 17.64 -10.89 20.28
C ALA A 80 17.14 -9.65 21.05
N THR A 81 18.07 -8.85 21.58
CA THR A 81 17.77 -7.58 22.24
C THR A 81 18.53 -6.46 21.54
N PRO A 82 17.83 -5.50 20.92
CA PRO A 82 18.44 -4.36 20.26
C PRO A 82 19.29 -3.53 21.21
N ASP A 83 20.49 -3.17 20.77
CA ASP A 83 21.30 -2.16 21.44
C ASP A 83 20.85 -0.74 21.10
N GLU A 84 21.47 0.27 21.73
CA GLU A 84 21.09 1.67 21.55
C GLU A 84 21.19 2.12 20.07
N GLN A 85 22.24 1.70 19.36
CA GLN A 85 22.39 2.03 17.94
C GLN A 85 21.24 1.42 17.14
N THR A 86 20.93 0.14 17.35
CA THR A 86 19.83 -0.56 16.68
C THR A 86 18.50 0.10 16.96
N MET A 87 18.24 0.51 18.21
CA MET A 87 17.02 1.24 18.57
C MET A 87 16.92 2.58 17.83
N ASN A 88 18.01 3.32 17.71
CA ASN A 88 18.03 4.60 16.98
C ASN A 88 17.79 4.39 15.48
N VAL A 89 18.38 3.36 14.88
CA VAL A 89 18.16 3.00 13.47
C VAL A 89 16.71 2.60 13.24
N LEU A 90 16.14 1.75 14.09
CA LEU A 90 14.74 1.33 14.00
C LEU A 90 13.79 2.52 14.14
N ALA A 91 14.07 3.45 15.06
CA ALA A 91 13.26 4.65 15.22
C ALA A 91 13.23 5.50 13.94
N TYR A 92 14.39 5.70 13.30
CA TYR A 92 14.46 6.44 12.04
C TYR A 92 13.77 5.71 10.89
N LEU A 93 13.99 4.40 10.73
CA LEU A 93 13.33 3.60 9.69
C LEU A 93 11.81 3.56 9.85
N ASN A 94 11.31 3.50 11.08
CA ASN A 94 9.88 3.56 11.35
C ASN A 94 9.29 4.93 11.01
N ALA A 95 10.02 6.02 11.29
CA ALA A 95 9.61 7.36 10.89
C ALA A 95 9.55 7.51 9.35
N GLU A 96 10.54 6.97 8.63
CA GLU A 96 10.58 6.94 7.17
C GLU A 96 9.43 6.10 6.59
N ASN A 97 9.17 4.91 7.15
CA ASN A 97 8.07 4.07 6.73
C ASN A 97 6.72 4.78 6.91
N ASN A 98 6.53 5.49 8.02
CA ASN A 98 5.30 6.25 8.25
C ASN A 98 5.15 7.42 7.27
N TYR A 99 6.25 8.13 6.97
CA TYR A 99 6.25 9.17 5.96
C TYR A 99 5.89 8.61 4.58
N ARG A 100 6.53 7.51 4.17
CA ARG A 100 6.24 6.79 2.93
C ARG A 100 4.78 6.38 2.83
N GLU A 101 4.21 5.75 3.86
CA GLU A 101 2.81 5.32 3.89
C GLU A 101 1.85 6.49 3.65
N LYS A 102 2.05 7.60 4.36
CA LYS A 102 1.23 8.81 4.19
C LYS A 102 1.39 9.42 2.80
N MET A 103 2.62 9.52 2.29
CA MET A 103 2.90 10.08 0.97
C MET A 103 2.29 9.24 -0.15
N MET A 104 2.39 7.92 -0.04
CA MET A 104 1.99 6.98 -1.08
C MET A 104 0.52 6.56 -0.97
N GLN A 105 -0.22 6.97 0.06
CA GLN A 105 -1.60 6.56 0.31
C GLN A 105 -2.51 6.69 -0.93
N HIS A 106 -2.37 7.78 -1.68
CA HIS A 106 -3.17 8.02 -2.90
C HIS A 106 -2.92 7.02 -4.04
N THR A 107 -1.80 6.28 -3.99
CA THR A 107 -1.40 5.29 -5.01
C THR A 107 -1.74 3.85 -4.63
N GLU A 108 -2.15 3.57 -3.39
CA GLU A 108 -2.38 2.21 -2.87
C GLU A 108 -3.28 1.35 -3.78
N HIS A 109 -4.34 1.95 -4.34
CA HIS A 109 -5.27 1.28 -5.26
C HIS A 109 -4.60 0.76 -6.55
N PHE A 110 -3.49 1.35 -6.97
CA PHE A 110 -2.77 0.99 -8.20
C PHE A 110 -1.58 0.06 -7.96
N GLN A 111 -0.98 0.06 -6.77
CA GLN A 111 0.27 -0.67 -6.48
C GLN A 111 0.17 -2.19 -6.73
N GLY A 112 -0.98 -2.81 -6.46
CA GLY A 112 -1.19 -4.25 -6.72
C GLY A 112 -1.76 -4.59 -8.10
N LYS A 113 -1.98 -3.58 -8.96
CA LYS A 113 -2.62 -3.76 -10.28
C LYS A 113 -1.64 -3.73 -11.44
N ILE A 114 -0.40 -3.31 -11.21
CA ILE A 114 0.66 -3.35 -12.20
C ILE A 114 1.37 -4.70 -12.02
N ILE A 115 1.08 -5.63 -12.94
CA ILE A 115 1.77 -6.91 -13.11
C ILE A 115 2.46 -6.88 -14.47
#